data_AF-A0A7J5BSS7-F1
#
_entry.id   AF-A0A7J5BSS7-F1
#
_cell.length_a   1.000
_cell.length_b   1.000
_cell.length_c   1.000
_cell.angle_alpha   90.00
_cell.angle_beta   90.00
_cell.angle_gamma   90.00
#
_symmetry.space_group_name_H-M   'P 1'
#
loop_
_entity.id
_entity.type
_entity.pdbx_description
1 polymer ?
#
loop_
_entity_poly.entity_id
_entity_poly.type
_entity_poly.pdbx_seq_one_letter_code
_entity_poly.pdbx_strand_id
1 'polypeptide(L)' 'MITDIAEQGGTCTLTVARGETSLRASGSGAAGPNGVNCGDGLSIDDAALSAGTWNVTLSYSSSAYVGTSATQEVTLS' A
#
# COMPACT_ATOMS: atom_id res chain seq x y z
N MET A 1 -3.04 1.50 -7.13
CA MET A 1 -3.61 2.83 -7.47
C MET A 1 -4.93 2.95 -6.76
N ILE A 2 -5.19 4.10 -6.12
CA ILE A 2 -6.50 4.41 -5.55
C ILE A 2 -7.18 5.39 -6.52
N THR A 3 -8.34 4.98 -7.02
CA THR A 3 -9.12 5.69 -8.04
C THR A 3 -10.11 6.66 -7.39
N ASP A 4 -10.59 7.64 -8.15
CA ASP A 4 -11.57 8.68 -7.74
C ASP A 4 -11.08 9.85 -6.85
N ILE A 5 -9.76 10.05 -6.69
CA ILE A 5 -9.19 11.25 -6.03
C ILE A 5 -7.98 11.79 -6.79
N ALA A 6 -7.98 13.09 -7.07
CA ALA A 6 -6.83 13.82 -7.61
C ALA A 6 -6.30 14.80 -6.54
N GLU A 7 -5.62 14.30 -5.52
CA GLU A 7 -4.99 15.11 -4.47
C GLU A 7 -3.50 14.84 -4.33
N GLN A 8 -2.73 15.90 -4.09
CA GLN A 8 -1.30 15.86 -3.75
C GLN A 8 -1.11 15.90 -2.22
N GLY A 9 -0.18 15.10 -1.70
CA GLY A 9 0.34 15.29 -0.33
C GLY A 9 -0.21 14.36 0.77
N GLY A 10 -1.14 13.45 0.46
CA GLY A 10 -1.56 12.41 1.41
C GLY A 10 -0.50 11.31 1.61
N THR A 11 -0.69 10.46 2.63
CA THR A 11 0.22 9.36 2.96
C THR A 11 -0.34 8.04 2.44
N CYS A 12 0.48 7.29 1.73
CA CYS A 12 0.18 5.91 1.36
C CYS A 12 0.84 4.96 2.37
N THR A 13 0.12 3.90 2.76
CA THR A 13 0.61 2.84 3.63
C THR A 13 0.38 1.49 2.96
N LEU A 14 1.47 0.80 2.62
CA LEU A 14 1.45 -0.59 2.21
C LEU A 14 1.42 -1.46 3.46
N THR A 15 0.50 -2.41 3.52
CA THR A 15 0.46 -3.44 4.57
C THR A 15 0.53 -4.81 3.92
N VAL A 16 1.50 -5.61 4.38
CA VAL A 16 1.71 -7.00 3.94
C VAL A 16 1.52 -7.89 5.17
N ALA A 17 0.54 -8.79 5.14
CA ALA A 17 0.14 -9.57 6.30
C ALA A 17 -0.01 -11.06 5.98
N ARG A 18 0.41 -11.91 6.92
CA ARG A 18 0.23 -13.36 6.87
C ARG A 18 0.08 -13.90 8.29
N GLY A 19 -1.11 -14.43 8.61
CA GLY A 19 -1.42 -14.86 9.97
C GLY A 19 -1.31 -13.69 10.96
N GLU A 20 -0.44 -13.83 11.95
CA GLU A 20 -0.17 -12.80 12.97
C GLU A 20 0.93 -11.80 12.53
N THR A 21 1.68 -12.11 11.47
CA THR A 21 2.74 -11.23 10.98
C THR A 21 2.15 -10.12 10.11
N SER A 22 2.43 -8.87 10.45
CA SER A 22 2.06 -7.69 9.64
C SER A 22 3.27 -6.78 9.50
N LEU A 23 3.66 -6.54 8.25
CA LEU A 23 4.70 -5.58 7.87
C LEU A 23 4.03 -4.37 7.21
N ARG A 24 4.60 -3.19 7.46
CA ARG A 24 4.07 -1.94 6.94
C ARG A 24 5.19 -1.06 6.40
N ALA A 25 4.93 -0.42 5.27
CA ALA A 25 5.75 0.64 4.72
C ALA A 25 4.87 1.84 4.44
N SER A 26 5.39 3.05 4.64
CA SER A 26 4.68 4.29 4.38
C SER A 26 5.48 5.20 3.48
N GLY A 27 4.80 5.86 2.55
CA GLY A 27 5.39 6.73 1.55
C GLY A 27 4.44 7.86 1.19
N SER A 28 4.96 8.89 0.52
CA SER A 28 4.13 9.98 0.03
C SER A 28 3.27 9.53 -1.15
N GLY A 29 1.98 9.85 -1.12
CA GLY A 29 1.12 9.73 -2.28
C GLY A 29 1.36 10.87 -3.26
N ALA A 30 1.72 10.52 -4.50
CA ALA A 30 1.85 11.47 -5.59
C ALA A 30 0.58 11.48 -6.45
N ALA A 31 0.08 12.65 -6.83
CA ALA A 31 -1.04 12.75 -7.77
C ALA A 31 -0.64 12.19 -9.14
N GLY A 32 -1.50 11.34 -9.68
CA GLY A 32 -1.40 10.78 -11.02
C GLY A 32 -2.61 11.16 -11.87
N PRO A 33 -2.55 10.93 -13.19
CA PRO A 33 -3.62 11.32 -14.11
C PRO A 33 -4.96 10.62 -13.85
N ASN A 34 -4.98 9.49 -13.15
CA ASN A 34 -6.18 8.68 -12.86
C ASN A 34 -6.40 8.40 -11.35
N GLY A 35 -5.69 9.10 -10.46
CA GLY A 35 -5.76 8.82 -9.02
C GLY A 35 -4.50 9.21 -8.25
N VAL A 36 -4.29 8.60 -7.09
CA VAL A 36 -3.04 8.74 -6.33
C VAL A 36 -2.11 7.56 -6.61
N ASN A 37 -0.89 7.89 -7.04
CA ASN A 37 0.24 6.98 -7.21
C ASN A 37 0.99 6.84 -5.88
N CYS A 38 0.94 5.64 -5.30
CA CYS A 38 1.56 5.32 -4.03
C CYS A 38 2.91 4.59 -4.18
N GLY A 39 3.61 4.71 -5.31
CA GLY A 39 4.80 3.88 -5.57
C GLY A 39 6.06 4.33 -4.83
N ASP A 40 6.18 5.62 -4.52
CA ASP A 40 7.40 6.18 -3.95
C ASP A 40 7.50 5.91 -2.44
N GLY A 41 8.64 5.34 -2.03
CA GLY A 41 8.96 5.06 -0.63
C GLY A 41 8.24 3.84 -0.03
N LEU A 42 7.40 3.13 -0.79
CA LEU A 42 6.80 1.87 -0.33
C LEU A 42 7.70 0.69 -0.70
N SER A 43 8.55 0.28 0.24
CA SER A 43 9.36 -0.93 0.13
C SER A 43 9.28 -1.76 1.40
N ILE A 44 9.13 -3.08 1.23
CA ILE A 44 9.18 -4.07 2.32
C ILE A 44 10.43 -4.90 2.07
N ASP A 45 11.25 -5.05 3.11
CA ASP A 45 12.44 -5.90 3.05
C ASP A 45 12.05 -7.36 2.83
N ASP A 46 12.62 -8.00 1.81
CA ASP A 46 12.34 -9.39 1.48
C ASP A 46 12.86 -10.35 2.56
N ALA A 47 13.89 -9.96 3.32
CA ALA A 47 14.39 -10.75 4.43
C ALA A 47 13.37 -10.88 5.57
N ALA A 48 12.39 -9.98 5.64
CA ALA A 48 11.29 -10.05 6.60
C ALA A 48 10.12 -10.92 6.10
N LEU A 49 10.15 -11.36 4.83
CA LEU A 49 9.11 -12.17 4.22
C LEU A 49 9.55 -13.65 4.16
N SER A 50 8.64 -14.54 4.56
CA SER A 50 8.84 -15.98 4.47
C SER A 50 7.98 -16.59 3.37
N ALA A 51 8.43 -17.72 2.80
CA ALA A 51 7.70 -18.44 1.76
C ALA A 51 6.27 -18.78 2.19
N GLY A 52 5.30 -18.51 1.31
CA GLY A 52 3.87 -18.68 1.51
C GLY A 52 3.05 -17.52 0.95
N THR A 53 1.75 -17.54 1.22
CA THR A 53 0.81 -16.53 0.72
C THR A 53 0.68 -15.36 1.69
N TRP A 54 0.86 -14.16 1.16
CA TRP A 54 0.75 -12.89 1.86
C TRP A 54 -0.41 -12.07 1.31
N ASN A 55 -1.13 -11.42 2.21
CA ASN A 55 -2.18 -10.46 1.89
C ASN A 55 -1.57 -9.07 1.82
N VAL A 56 -1.72 -8.42 0.68
CA VAL A 56 -1.22 -7.08 0.41
C VAL A 56 -2.40 -6.13 0.32
N THR A 57 -2.35 -5.04 1.09
CA THR A 57 -3.33 -3.96 1.03
C THR A 57 -2.62 -2.62 0.98
N LEU A 58 -3.18 -1.68 0.23
CA LEU A 58 -2.67 -0.33 0.13
C LEU A 58 -3.73 0.63 0.65
N SER A 59 -3.39 1.40 1.68
CA SER A 59 -4.23 2.47 2.21
C SER A 59 -3.67 3.83 1.87
N TYR A 60 -4.54 4.82 1.73
CA TYR A 60 -4.20 6.21 1.59
C TYR A 60 -5.02 7.05 2.55
N SER A 61 -4.38 8.06 3.13
CA SER A 61 -5.03 9.05 3.99
C SER A 61 -4.50 10.45 3.67
N SER A 62 -5.42 11.38 3.44
CA SER A 62 -5.20 12.83 3.39
C SER A 62 -6.18 13.51 4.35
N SER A 63 -6.11 14.85 4.44
CA SER A 63 -7.10 15.63 5.18
C SER A 63 -8.51 15.60 4.57
N ALA A 64 -8.63 15.27 3.28
CA ALA A 64 -9.91 15.29 2.56
C ALA A 64 -10.42 13.90 2.16
N TYR A 65 -9.55 12.88 2.13
CA TYR A 65 -9.94 11.53 1.74
C TYR A 65 -9.17 10.44 2.48
N VAL A 66 -9.87 9.35 2.79
CA VAL A 66 -9.27 8.10 3.27
C VAL A 66 -9.85 6.95 2.46
N GLY A 67 -9.00 6.06 1.98
CA GLY A 67 -9.44 4.88 1.25
C GLY A 67 -8.41 3.76 1.26
N THR A 68 -8.88 2.54 1.04
CA THR A 68 -8.08 1.33 1.04
C THR A 68 -8.38 0.53 -0.23
N SER A 69 -7.35 -0.05 -0.84
CA SER A 69 -7.49 -0.93 -1.99
C SER A 69 -8.16 -2.25 -1.58
N ALA A 70 -8.64 -3.01 -2.57
CA ALA A 70 -8.91 -4.42 -2.36
C ALA A 70 -7.64 -5.15 -1.90
N THR A 71 -7.81 -6.19 -1.09
CA THR A 71 -6.73 -7.10 -0.72
C THR A 71 -6.28 -7.89 -1.94
N GLN A 72 -4.97 -7.96 -2.14
CA GLN A 72 -4.35 -8.78 -3.17
C GLN A 72 -3.48 -9.86 -2.51
N GLU A 73 -3.66 -11.11 -2.93
CA GLU A 73 -2.84 -12.23 -2.47
C GLU A 73 -1.60 -12.37 -3.35
N VAL A 74 -0.44 -12.51 -2.71
CA VAL A 74 0.85 -12.75 -3.37
C VAL A 74 1.50 -13.97 -2.75
N THR A 75 1.90 -14.93 -3.57
CA THR A 75 2.57 -16.16 -3.10
C THR A 75 4.06 -16.09 -3.37
N LEU A 76 4.85 -16.26 -2.31
CA LEU A 76 6.31 -16.34 -2.36
C LEU A 76 6.72 -17.81 -2.25
N SER A 77 7.52 -18.27 -3.21
CA SER A 77 8.04 -19.64 -3.31
C SER A 77 9.49 -19.72 -2.88
#